data_AF-A0A3E0P8R0-F1
#
_entry.id   AF-A0A3E0P8R0-F1
#
_cell.length_a   1.000
_cell.length_b   1.000
_cell.length_c   1.000
_cell.angle_alpha   90.00
_cell.angle_beta   90.00
_cell.angle_gamma   90.00
#
_symmetry.space_group_name_H-M   'P 1'
#
loop_
_entity.id
_entity.type
_entity.pdbx_description
1 polymer ?
#
loop_
_entity_poly.entity_id
_entity_poly.type
_entity_poly.pdbx_seq_one_letter_code
_entity_poly.pdbx_strand_id
1 'polypeptide(L)'
;MPFATEVSLANVSSREVTFTALGDHELDGYNVPSNSTGMVHSEQMCELGGEIEWDAPPDMVPSLINGTQWKLSGAVVLSRRPATRGEPTYKMALLGDLEPGAKVDVSLVSYDKQRLADYRAANPRTAKSANGELSLAHLLALAEDIESLEPGDVRLVAWHDGRLDGIRVQPSSSQSRAATLAVAHLVHASRTTPQRDVNLRPQRPEDDLFFEAAEPASAP
;
A
#
# COMPACT_ATOMS: atom_id res chain seq x y z
N MET A 1 -17.42 7.52 -17.79
CA MET A 1 -16.37 8.03 -18.71
C MET A 1 -16.39 7.15 -19.95
N PRO A 2 -16.78 7.64 -21.14
CA PRO A 2 -16.60 6.87 -22.36
C PRO A 2 -15.11 6.86 -22.71
N PHE A 3 -14.56 5.68 -22.97
CA PHE A 3 -13.20 5.52 -23.48
C PHE A 3 -13.10 6.18 -24.86
N ALA A 4 -12.00 6.88 -25.12
CA ALA A 4 -11.78 7.58 -26.37
C ALA A 4 -11.83 6.61 -27.56
N THR A 5 -12.54 7.05 -28.60
CA THR A 5 -12.70 6.38 -29.89
C THR A 5 -11.34 5.96 -30.46
N GLU A 6 -11.23 4.71 -30.94
CA GLU A 6 -10.06 4.19 -31.66
C GLU A 6 -9.68 5.15 -32.81
N VAL A 7 -8.54 5.83 -32.66
CA VAL A 7 -7.89 6.54 -33.76
C VAL A 7 -6.99 5.52 -34.46
N SER A 8 -7.26 5.25 -35.73
CA SER A 8 -6.42 4.39 -36.57
C SER A 8 -5.02 5.00 -36.70
N LEU A 9 -4.02 4.33 -36.13
CA LEU A 9 -2.62 4.73 -36.10
C LEU A 9 -1.82 4.10 -37.25
N ALA A 10 -2.20 4.37 -38.50
CA ALA A 10 -1.35 4.05 -39.63
C ALA A 10 -0.10 4.94 -39.57
N ASN A 11 1.05 4.37 -39.17
CA ASN A 11 2.41 4.97 -39.07
C ASN A 11 2.93 5.37 -37.67
N VAL A 12 2.47 4.75 -36.57
CA VAL A 12 3.17 4.91 -35.28
C VAL A 12 4.18 3.78 -35.08
N SER A 13 5.44 4.12 -34.84
CA SER A 13 6.44 3.14 -34.40
C SER A 13 6.04 2.60 -33.02
N SER A 14 5.79 1.29 -32.93
CA SER A 14 5.63 0.59 -31.65
C SER A 14 6.97 0.01 -31.22
N ARG A 15 7.19 -0.03 -29.91
CA ARG A 15 8.28 -0.80 -29.31
C ARG A 15 7.68 -1.88 -28.43
N GLU A 16 8.17 -3.09 -28.59
CA GLU A 16 7.92 -4.16 -27.65
C GLU A 16 8.66 -3.86 -26.34
N VAL A 17 7.95 -4.06 -25.23
CA VAL A 17 8.44 -3.86 -23.88
C VAL A 17 8.30 -5.15 -23.11
N THR A 18 9.39 -5.55 -22.47
CA THR A 18 9.46 -6.69 -21.57
C THR A 18 9.48 -6.18 -20.12
N PHE A 19 8.66 -6.78 -19.27
CA PHE A 19 8.66 -6.56 -17.84
C PHE A 19 9.17 -7.82 -17.15
N THR A 20 10.18 -7.69 -16.30
CA THR A 20 10.67 -8.78 -15.45
C THR A 20 10.44 -8.42 -14.01
N ALA A 21 9.64 -9.21 -13.29
CA ALA A 21 9.40 -9.09 -11.86
C ALA A 21 10.22 -10.15 -11.11
N LEU A 22 10.85 -9.74 -10.00
CA LEU A 22 11.61 -10.59 -9.06
C LEU A 22 12.70 -11.51 -9.67
N GLY A 23 13.02 -11.31 -10.95
CA GLY A 23 14.10 -11.98 -11.68
C GLY A 23 13.70 -13.23 -12.47
N ASP A 24 12.52 -13.77 -12.25
CA ASP A 24 12.06 -15.05 -12.82
C ASP A 24 10.66 -15.01 -13.43
N HIS A 25 9.91 -13.92 -13.26
CA HIS A 25 8.61 -13.71 -13.89
C HIS A 25 8.71 -12.69 -15.02
N GLU A 26 8.41 -13.12 -16.25
CA GLU A 26 8.48 -12.28 -17.45
C GLU A 26 7.10 -12.06 -18.06
N LEU A 27 6.83 -10.81 -18.46
CA LEU A 27 5.72 -10.43 -19.32
C LEU A 27 6.31 -9.78 -20.57
N ASP A 28 6.12 -10.43 -21.73
CA ASP A 28 6.59 -10.01 -23.05
C ASP A 28 5.42 -9.65 -23.99
N GLY A 29 5.71 -9.29 -25.25
CA GLY A 29 4.69 -9.00 -26.26
C GLY A 29 3.95 -7.66 -26.12
N TYR A 30 4.28 -6.85 -25.10
CA TYR A 30 3.59 -5.58 -24.86
C TYR A 30 4.09 -4.48 -25.79
N ASN A 31 3.31 -4.15 -26.81
CA ASN A 31 3.64 -3.12 -27.78
C ASN A 31 3.17 -1.74 -27.32
N VAL A 32 4.12 -0.82 -27.10
CA VAL A 32 3.84 0.58 -26.76
C VAL A 32 4.10 1.48 -27.96
N PRO A 33 3.08 2.14 -28.54
CA PRO A 33 3.26 3.13 -29.59
C PRO A 33 4.06 4.34 -29.08
N SER A 34 4.99 4.87 -29.89
CA SER A 34 5.94 5.94 -29.51
C SER A 34 5.33 7.28 -29.10
N ASN A 35 4.02 7.47 -29.25
CA ASN A 35 3.26 8.66 -28.84
C ASN A 35 2.02 8.32 -27.97
N SER A 36 1.95 7.08 -27.47
CA SER A 36 0.83 6.61 -26.66
C SER A 36 1.33 6.22 -25.27
N THR A 37 0.52 6.51 -24.26
CA THR A 37 0.68 5.96 -22.92
C THR A 37 0.00 4.60 -22.86
N GLY A 38 0.78 3.52 -22.88
CA GLY A 38 0.34 2.22 -22.39
C GLY A 38 0.38 2.20 -20.86
N MET A 39 -0.61 1.56 -20.23
CA MET A 39 -0.63 1.37 -18.78
C MET A 39 -0.48 -0.12 -18.48
N VAL A 40 0.54 -0.45 -17.69
CA VAL A 40 0.72 -1.77 -17.09
C VAL A 40 0.59 -1.59 -15.58
N HIS A 41 -0.28 -2.38 -14.98
CA HIS A 41 -0.44 -2.46 -13.53
C HIS A 41 0.09 -3.81 -13.07
N SER A 42 0.87 -3.79 -11.99
CA SER A 42 1.43 -4.97 -11.36
C SER A 42 1.43 -4.77 -9.85
N GLU A 43 1.03 -5.81 -9.13
CA GLU A 43 1.13 -5.89 -7.67
C GLU A 43 2.25 -6.87 -7.33
N GLN A 44 3.09 -6.53 -6.35
CA GLN A 44 4.17 -7.40 -5.91
C GLN A 44 4.44 -7.19 -4.42
N MET A 45 4.96 -8.23 -3.77
CA MET A 45 5.53 -8.16 -2.42
C MET A 45 7.03 -7.96 -2.54
N CYS A 46 7.59 -7.03 -1.78
CA CYS A 46 9.02 -6.73 -1.77
C CYS A 46 9.54 -6.57 -0.33
N GLU A 47 10.83 -6.86 -0.14
CA GLU A 47 11.48 -6.70 1.15
C GLU A 47 11.84 -5.21 1.38
N LEU A 48 11.44 -4.68 2.53
CA LEU A 48 11.68 -3.27 2.88
C LEU A 48 13.01 -3.05 3.62
N GLY A 49 13.77 -4.11 3.90
CA GLY A 49 15.01 -4.05 4.67
C GLY A 49 14.81 -3.89 6.19
N GLY A 50 13.58 -4.04 6.67
CA GLY A 50 13.19 -3.95 8.08
C GLY A 50 11.73 -3.52 8.24
N GLU A 51 11.33 -3.19 9.46
CA GLU A 51 9.93 -2.85 9.80
C GLU A 51 9.73 -1.37 10.13
N ILE A 52 8.48 -0.91 10.07
CA ILE A 52 8.08 0.38 10.64
C ILE A 52 7.48 0.08 12.01
N GLU A 53 8.13 0.55 13.08
CA GLU A 53 7.73 0.27 14.45
C GLU A 53 6.96 1.45 15.04
N TRP A 54 5.81 1.16 15.65
CA TRP A 54 5.00 2.12 16.39
C TRP A 54 4.94 1.74 17.86
N ASP A 55 5.47 2.62 18.71
CA ASP A 55 5.50 2.45 20.16
C ASP A 55 4.63 3.54 20.81
N ALA A 56 3.54 3.14 21.45
CA ALA A 56 2.60 4.05 22.11
C ALA A 56 2.32 3.59 23.55
N PRO A 57 3.26 3.80 24.50
CA PRO A 57 3.05 3.45 25.89
C PRO A 57 1.92 4.29 26.50
N PRO A 58 1.16 3.74 27.47
CA PRO A 58 0.24 4.55 28.28
C PRO A 58 0.97 5.75 28.88
N ASP A 59 0.36 6.94 28.78
CA ASP A 59 0.83 8.21 29.35
C ASP A 59 2.18 8.76 28.80
N MET A 60 2.70 8.18 27.72
CA MET A 60 3.88 8.71 27.02
C MET A 60 3.52 9.25 25.63
N VAL A 61 4.37 10.12 25.08
CA VAL A 61 4.25 10.53 23.67
C VAL A 61 4.59 9.31 22.81
N PRO A 62 3.74 8.92 21.84
CA PRO A 62 4.06 7.83 20.94
C PRO A 62 5.33 8.12 20.16
N SER A 63 6.06 7.07 19.79
CA SER A 63 7.23 7.17 18.93
C SER A 63 7.10 6.26 17.71
N LEU A 64 7.70 6.69 16.60
CA LEU A 64 7.73 5.98 15.34
C LEU A 64 9.19 5.73 14.96
N ILE A 65 9.51 4.51 14.54
CA ILE A 65 10.84 4.14 14.05
C ILE A 65 10.71 3.70 12.59
N ASN A 66 11.49 4.31 11.70
CA ASN A 66 11.67 3.81 10.35
C ASN A 66 12.79 2.77 10.32
N GLY A 67 12.50 1.51 10.61
CA GLY A 67 13.48 0.42 10.52
C GLY A 67 13.73 -0.08 9.09
N THR A 68 13.08 0.50 8.08
CA THR A 68 13.30 0.13 6.67
C THR A 68 14.63 0.70 6.16
N GLN A 69 15.12 0.17 5.03
CA GLN A 69 16.32 0.71 4.36
C GLN A 69 16.04 1.99 3.55
N TRP A 70 14.78 2.44 3.50
CA TRP A 70 14.34 3.52 2.62
C TRP A 70 14.06 4.79 3.42
N LYS A 71 14.53 5.93 2.91
CA LYS A 71 14.09 7.24 3.40
C LYS A 71 12.62 7.45 3.08
N LEU A 72 11.83 7.76 4.11
CA LEU A 72 10.42 8.12 3.99
C LEU A 72 10.27 9.64 4.12
N SER A 73 10.03 10.31 3.00
CA SER A 73 9.90 11.75 2.92
C SER A 73 8.46 12.20 3.17
N GLY A 74 8.30 13.39 3.75
CA GLY A 74 6.99 13.98 3.99
C GLY A 74 6.06 13.08 4.82
N ALA A 75 6.57 12.36 5.81
CA ALA A 75 5.78 11.48 6.66
C ALA A 75 4.71 12.25 7.44
N VAL A 76 3.49 11.68 7.46
CA VAL A 76 2.34 12.16 8.21
C VAL A 76 1.68 10.96 8.90
N VAL A 77 1.40 11.10 10.19
CA VAL A 77 0.56 10.13 10.92
C VAL A 77 -0.85 10.69 11.01
N LEU A 78 -1.85 9.88 10.68
CA LEU A 78 -3.27 10.15 10.81
C LEU A 78 -3.87 9.15 11.80
N SER A 79 -4.80 9.62 12.63
CA SER A 79 -5.50 8.75 13.58
C SER A 79 -6.95 9.16 13.75
N ARG A 80 -7.84 8.17 13.80
CA ARG A 80 -9.23 8.35 14.20
C ARG A 80 -9.40 7.72 15.58
N ARG A 81 -9.53 8.53 16.63
CA ARG A 81 -9.77 7.99 17.97
C ARG A 81 -11.26 7.65 18.16
N PRO A 82 -11.57 6.53 18.84
CA PRO A 82 -12.94 6.19 19.16
C PRO A 82 -13.56 7.25 20.05
N ALA A 83 -14.83 7.53 19.83
CA ALA A 83 -15.56 8.48 20.64
C ALA A 83 -15.88 7.84 22.00
N THR A 84 -15.47 8.49 23.09
CA THR A 84 -15.83 8.03 24.44
C THR A 84 -17.25 8.48 24.82
N ARG A 85 -17.75 9.60 24.26
CA ARG A 85 -19.09 10.15 24.53
C ARG A 85 -19.54 11.21 23.51
N GLY A 86 -19.36 10.97 22.21
CA GLY A 86 -19.68 11.96 21.16
C GLY A 86 -19.25 11.54 19.76
N GLU A 87 -18.79 12.50 18.96
CA GLU A 87 -18.22 12.27 17.63
C GLU A 87 -16.78 11.73 17.73
N PRO A 88 -16.31 10.92 16.76
CA PRO A 88 -14.92 10.50 16.70
C PRO A 88 -14.00 11.71 16.55
N THR A 89 -12.85 11.68 17.21
CA THR A 89 -11.86 12.77 17.09
C THR A 89 -10.75 12.37 16.15
N TYR A 90 -10.51 13.22 15.15
CA TYR A 90 -9.46 13.06 14.17
C TYR A 90 -8.18 13.79 14.61
N LYS A 91 -7.04 13.11 14.49
CA LYS A 91 -5.73 13.61 14.88
C LYS A 91 -4.72 13.42 13.75
N MET A 92 -3.71 14.28 13.72
CA MET A 92 -2.59 14.16 12.80
C MET A 92 -1.26 14.57 13.44
N ALA A 93 -0.15 14.12 12.86
CA ALA A 93 1.19 14.63 13.14
C ALA A 93 1.98 14.75 11.83
N LEU A 94 2.56 15.92 11.58
CA LEU A 94 3.46 16.16 10.44
C LEU A 94 4.89 15.88 10.92
N LEU A 95 5.55 14.86 10.36
CA LEU A 95 6.83 14.37 10.87
C LEU A 95 8.04 14.81 10.03
N GLY A 96 7.82 15.29 8.80
CA GLY A 96 8.93 15.62 7.90
C GLY A 96 9.54 14.37 7.27
N ASP A 97 10.86 14.35 7.18
CA ASP A 97 11.60 13.24 6.60
C ASP A 97 12.05 12.26 7.69
N LEU A 98 11.86 10.96 7.45
CA LEU A 98 12.32 9.87 8.30
C LEU A 98 13.42 9.10 7.58
N GLU A 99 14.66 9.32 7.99
CA GLU A 99 15.81 8.56 7.50
C GLU A 99 15.73 7.08 7.97
N PRO A 100 16.41 6.15 7.27
CA PRO A 100 16.57 4.77 7.76
C PRO A 100 17.13 4.73 9.18
N GLY A 101 16.51 3.94 10.04
CA GLY A 101 16.81 3.81 11.47
C GLY A 101 16.37 4.99 12.35
N ALA A 102 15.76 6.04 11.79
CA ALA A 102 15.37 7.21 12.57
C ALA A 102 14.19 6.90 13.51
N LYS A 103 14.31 7.36 14.76
CA LYS A 103 13.23 7.38 15.76
C LYS A 103 12.74 8.81 15.98
N VAL A 104 11.44 9.02 15.93
CA VAL A 104 10.80 10.34 16.13
C VAL A 104 9.63 10.25 17.10
N ASP A 105 9.48 11.27 17.94
CA ASP A 105 8.30 11.43 18.79
C ASP A 105 7.12 12.01 17.99
N VAL A 106 5.92 11.46 18.20
CA VAL A 106 4.74 11.71 17.38
C VAL A 106 3.75 12.56 18.17
N SER A 107 3.87 13.88 18.02
CA SER A 107 2.96 14.84 18.65
C SER A 107 1.65 14.97 17.88
N LEU A 108 0.66 14.15 18.23
CA LEU A 108 -0.68 14.16 17.64
C LEU A 108 -1.47 15.42 18.03
N VAL A 109 -1.76 16.26 17.03
CA VAL A 109 -2.63 17.44 17.13
C VAL A 109 -3.99 17.18 16.49
N SER A 110 -4.97 18.06 16.71
CA SER A 110 -6.25 17.99 15.99
C SER A 110 -6.04 18.04 14.48
N TYR A 111 -6.74 17.19 13.75
CA TYR A 111 -6.67 17.15 12.30
C TYR A 111 -7.07 18.51 11.70
N ASP A 112 -6.24 19.00 10.78
CA ASP A 112 -6.45 20.24 10.05
C ASP A 112 -6.13 20.00 8.58
N LYS A 113 -7.20 19.91 7.79
CA LYS A 113 -7.13 19.64 6.35
C LYS A 113 -6.34 20.70 5.59
N GLN A 114 -6.45 21.98 5.99
CA GLN A 114 -5.75 23.06 5.30
C GLN A 114 -4.25 22.98 5.59
N ARG A 115 -3.88 22.79 6.86
CA ARG A 115 -2.48 22.64 7.26
C ARG A 115 -1.80 21.44 6.60
N LEU A 116 -2.51 20.31 6.45
CA LEU A 116 -2.01 19.16 5.69
C LEU A 116 -1.84 19.49 4.20
N ALA A 117 -2.82 20.17 3.59
CA ALA A 117 -2.73 20.59 2.18
C ALA A 117 -1.55 21.54 1.94
N ASP A 118 -1.32 22.51 2.83
CA ASP A 118 -0.20 23.44 2.75
C ASP A 118 1.15 22.71 2.87
N TYR A 119 1.23 21.74 3.80
CA TYR A 119 2.40 20.89 3.96
C TYR A 119 2.70 20.08 2.69
N ARG A 120 1.68 19.55 2.00
CA ARG A 120 1.85 18.85 0.71
C ARG A 120 2.16 19.79 -0.44
N ALA A 121 1.63 21.01 -0.44
CA ALA A 121 1.90 21.99 -1.48
C ALA A 121 3.35 22.50 -1.48
N ALA A 122 4.04 22.39 -0.34
CA ALA A 122 5.44 22.82 -0.21
C ALA A 122 6.45 21.99 -1.04
N ASN A 123 6.07 20.80 -1.51
CA ASN A 123 6.92 19.96 -2.35
C ASN A 123 6.26 19.68 -3.72
N PRO A 124 6.93 19.96 -4.85
CA PRO A 124 6.38 19.74 -6.19
C PRO A 124 5.89 18.31 -6.47
N ARG A 125 6.50 17.29 -5.84
CA ARG A 125 6.08 15.89 -6.01
C ARG A 125 4.75 15.57 -5.33
N THR A 126 4.36 16.35 -4.34
CA THR A 126 3.12 16.15 -3.59
C THR A 126 2.09 17.26 -3.85
N ALA A 127 2.52 18.37 -4.45
CA ALA A 127 1.66 19.42 -4.96
C ALA A 127 0.87 18.93 -6.18
N LYS A 128 -0.32 19.49 -6.39
CA LYS A 128 -1.11 19.25 -7.61
C LYS A 128 -0.33 19.81 -8.80
N SER A 129 0.07 18.94 -9.74
CA SER A 129 0.71 19.36 -10.99
C SER A 129 -0.30 19.47 -12.12
N ALA A 130 -0.18 20.51 -12.94
CA ALA A 130 -1.01 20.75 -14.12
C ALA A 130 -0.35 20.29 -15.43
N ASN A 131 0.97 20.00 -15.44
CA ASN A 131 1.77 19.97 -16.67
C ASN A 131 2.39 18.60 -16.99
N GLY A 132 1.68 17.50 -16.70
CA GLY A 132 2.16 16.15 -17.02
C GLY A 132 3.41 15.73 -16.22
N GLU A 133 3.74 16.43 -15.14
CA GLU A 133 4.79 16.01 -14.22
C GLU A 133 4.27 14.90 -13.29
N LEU A 134 5.18 14.02 -12.88
CA LEU A 134 4.88 12.99 -11.90
C LEU A 134 4.54 13.65 -10.56
N SER A 135 3.27 13.52 -10.15
CA SER A 135 2.78 14.02 -8.87
C SER A 135 2.02 12.92 -8.13
N LEU A 136 2.31 12.79 -6.83
CA LEU A 136 1.63 11.89 -5.90
C LEU A 136 0.35 12.50 -5.32
N ALA A 137 -0.02 13.73 -5.69
CA ALA A 137 -1.12 14.48 -5.05
C ALA A 137 -2.43 13.69 -5.00
N HIS A 138 -2.78 12.98 -6.08
CA HIS A 138 -4.02 12.19 -6.11
C HIS A 138 -3.95 10.96 -5.21
N LEU A 139 -2.83 10.23 -5.23
CA LEU A 139 -2.65 9.05 -4.38
C LEU A 139 -2.59 9.43 -2.90
N LEU A 140 -1.93 10.55 -2.58
CA LEU A 140 -1.91 11.12 -1.23
C LEU A 140 -3.31 11.49 -0.77
N ALA A 141 -4.12 12.16 -1.61
CA ALA A 141 -5.49 12.52 -1.24
C ALA A 141 -6.35 11.28 -0.88
N LEU A 142 -6.11 10.14 -1.54
CA LEU A 142 -6.78 8.88 -1.22
C LEU A 142 -6.23 8.25 0.07
N ALA A 143 -4.92 8.19 0.24
CA ALA A 143 -4.29 7.60 1.42
C ALA A 143 -4.53 8.41 2.69
N GLU A 144 -4.67 9.72 2.55
CA GLU A 144 -4.89 10.70 3.62
C GLU A 144 -6.37 11.00 3.88
N ASP A 145 -7.28 10.29 3.22
CA ASP A 145 -8.70 10.38 3.54
C ASP A 145 -8.95 9.85 4.95
N ILE A 146 -9.00 10.77 5.91
CA ILE A 146 -9.10 10.44 7.33
C ILE A 146 -10.48 9.87 7.70
N GLU A 147 -11.50 10.12 6.89
CA GLU A 147 -12.84 9.57 7.09
C GLU A 147 -12.89 8.08 6.72
N SER A 148 -11.95 7.60 5.89
CA SER A 148 -11.77 6.19 5.56
C SER A 148 -11.18 5.35 6.71
N LEU A 149 -10.66 5.98 7.76
CA LEU A 149 -10.11 5.27 8.92
C LEU A 149 -11.22 4.75 9.82
N GLU A 150 -11.06 3.54 10.35
CA GLU A 150 -11.95 3.02 11.38
C GLU A 150 -11.62 3.63 12.75
N PRO A 151 -12.59 3.76 13.68
CA PRO A 151 -12.31 4.25 15.03
C PRO A 151 -11.30 3.34 15.77
N GLY A 152 -10.13 3.88 16.08
CA GLY A 152 -8.99 3.16 16.65
C GLY A 152 -7.78 3.06 15.70
N ASP A 153 -7.96 3.35 14.42
CA ASP A 153 -6.87 3.27 13.45
C ASP A 153 -5.81 4.36 13.66
N VAL A 154 -4.57 3.97 13.35
CA VAL A 154 -3.42 4.86 13.16
C VAL A 154 -2.74 4.48 11.85
N ARG A 155 -2.60 5.44 10.93
CA ARG A 155 -2.00 5.25 9.60
C ARG A 155 -0.84 6.23 9.41
N LEU A 156 0.29 5.72 8.94
CA LEU A 156 1.39 6.51 8.39
C LEU A 156 1.21 6.65 6.88
N VAL A 157 1.36 7.87 6.38
CA VAL A 157 1.43 8.19 4.95
C VAL A 157 2.71 8.97 4.67
N ALA A 158 3.56 8.42 3.80
CA ALA A 158 4.83 9.02 3.40
C ALA A 158 5.11 8.72 1.92
N TRP A 159 6.25 9.16 1.41
CA TRP A 159 6.68 8.80 0.07
C TRP A 159 8.20 8.62 -0.02
N HIS A 160 8.65 7.84 -0.99
CA HIS A 160 10.07 7.63 -1.28
C HIS A 160 10.43 8.19 -2.67
N ASP A 161 11.57 8.87 -2.75
CA ASP A 161 12.12 9.36 -4.01
C ASP A 161 12.83 8.22 -4.74
N GLY A 162 12.05 7.46 -5.51
CA GLY A 162 12.60 6.36 -6.29
C GLY A 162 11.54 5.35 -6.68
N ARG A 163 12.04 4.27 -7.28
CA ARG A 163 11.31 3.01 -7.46
C ARG A 163 11.75 2.09 -6.33
N LEU A 164 10.84 1.25 -5.83
CA LEU A 164 11.27 0.08 -5.09
C LEU A 164 11.86 -0.92 -6.08
N ASP A 165 12.90 -1.64 -5.65
CA ASP A 165 13.46 -2.73 -6.43
C ASP A 165 12.41 -3.84 -6.64
N GLY A 166 12.58 -4.62 -7.70
CA GLY A 166 11.73 -5.78 -7.99
C GLY A 166 11.16 -5.82 -9.41
N ILE A 167 11.08 -4.70 -10.13
CA ILE A 167 10.64 -4.68 -11.54
C ILE A 167 11.71 -4.06 -12.44
N ARG A 168 12.07 -4.80 -13.50
CA ARG A 168 12.92 -4.33 -14.59
C ARG A 168 12.07 -4.19 -15.86
N VAL A 169 12.20 -3.04 -16.52
CA VAL A 169 11.52 -2.75 -17.79
C VAL A 169 12.58 -2.62 -18.88
N GLN A 170 12.42 -3.34 -19.99
CA GLN A 170 13.33 -3.32 -21.14
C GLN A 170 12.57 -3.10 -22.45
N PRO A 171 13.06 -2.25 -23.38
CA PRO A 171 14.28 -1.44 -23.27
C PRO A 171 14.15 -0.31 -22.23
N SER A 172 15.27 0.06 -21.58
CA SER A 172 15.26 1.13 -20.59
C SER A 172 14.92 2.48 -21.25
N SER A 173 13.91 3.17 -20.73
CA SER A 173 13.60 4.55 -21.15
C SER A 173 14.69 5.51 -20.65
N SER A 174 15.09 6.47 -21.50
CA SER A 174 15.98 7.56 -21.11
C SER A 174 15.30 8.62 -20.22
N GLN A 175 13.97 8.52 -20.04
CA GLN A 175 13.18 9.40 -19.19
C GLN A 175 12.37 8.56 -18.17
N SER A 176 13.05 8.00 -17.18
CA SER A 176 12.36 7.34 -16.06
C SER A 176 12.24 8.30 -14.88
N ARG A 177 11.01 8.69 -14.53
CA ARG A 177 10.67 9.34 -13.26
C ARG A 177 9.92 8.34 -12.41
N ALA A 178 10.28 8.19 -11.15
CA ALA A 178 9.64 7.28 -10.22
C ALA A 178 9.43 7.96 -8.87
N ALA A 179 8.31 7.65 -8.24
CA ALA A 179 8.00 8.01 -6.88
C ALA A 179 7.11 6.92 -6.30
N THR A 180 7.38 6.53 -5.06
CA THR A 180 6.62 5.50 -4.37
C THR A 180 5.85 6.14 -3.24
N LEU A 181 4.53 5.93 -3.21
CA LEU A 181 3.72 6.23 -2.03
C LEU A 181 3.88 5.09 -1.02
N ALA A 182 4.18 5.42 0.23
CA ALA A 182 4.22 4.47 1.33
C ALA A 182 3.01 4.70 2.25
N VAL A 183 2.22 3.65 2.47
CA VAL A 183 1.08 3.64 3.40
C VAL A 183 1.28 2.49 4.35
N ALA A 184 1.34 2.78 5.65
CA ALA A 184 1.46 1.76 6.69
C ALA A 184 0.35 1.94 7.74
N HIS A 185 -0.37 0.87 8.03
CA HIS A 185 -1.30 0.83 9.17
C HIS A 185 -0.51 0.46 10.41
N LEU A 186 -0.29 1.44 11.29
CA LEU A 186 0.49 1.30 12.52
C LEU A 186 -0.33 0.64 13.64
N VAL A 187 -1.62 0.96 13.67
CA VAL A 187 -2.61 0.34 14.55
C VAL A 187 -3.87 0.12 13.73
N HIS A 188 -4.43 -1.07 13.86
CA HIS A 188 -5.75 -1.40 13.33
C HIS A 188 -6.79 -1.25 14.44
N ALA A 189 -7.95 -0.70 14.09
CA ALA A 189 -9.14 -0.74 14.90
C ALA A 189 -9.47 -2.19 15.29
N SER A 190 -10.09 -2.36 16.46
CA SER A 190 -10.53 -3.66 16.95
C SER A 190 -11.42 -4.32 15.90
N ARG A 191 -10.95 -5.45 15.37
CA ARG A 191 -11.73 -6.23 14.40
C ARG A 191 -12.99 -6.75 15.07
N THR A 192 -14.10 -6.73 14.34
CA THR A 192 -15.29 -7.47 14.74
C THR A 192 -14.95 -8.94 14.86
N THR A 193 -15.46 -9.59 15.92
CA THR A 193 -15.26 -11.03 16.11
C THR A 193 -15.76 -11.77 14.86
N PRO A 194 -14.91 -12.57 14.19
CA PRO A 194 -15.32 -13.33 13.01
C PRO A 194 -16.58 -14.13 13.32
N GLN A 195 -17.63 -13.93 12.54
CA GLN A 195 -18.84 -14.73 12.67
C GLN A 195 -18.66 -16.03 11.91
N ARG A 196 -19.04 -17.15 12.53
CA ARG A 196 -19.08 -18.44 11.84
C ARG A 196 -20.03 -18.33 10.65
N ASP A 197 -19.55 -18.68 9.47
CA ASP A 197 -20.40 -18.75 8.29
C ASP A 197 -21.41 -19.90 8.46
N VAL A 198 -22.70 -19.53 8.55
CA VAL A 198 -23.82 -20.46 8.70
C VAL A 198 -24.24 -21.10 7.37
N ASN A 199 -23.71 -20.62 6.23
CA ASN A 199 -23.98 -21.17 4.89
C ASN A 199 -22.95 -22.20 4.45
N LEU A 200 -21.86 -22.40 5.20
CA LEU A 200 -20.93 -23.50 4.94
C LEU A 200 -21.65 -24.82 5.25
N ARG A 201 -21.80 -25.68 4.24
CA ARG A 201 -22.24 -27.06 4.45
C ARG A 201 -21.33 -27.67 5.52
N PRO A 202 -21.87 -28.30 6.57
CA PRO A 202 -21.04 -29.04 7.52
C PRO A 202 -20.21 -30.02 6.70
N GLN A 203 -18.89 -30.00 6.90
CA GLN A 203 -18.05 -31.07 6.37
C GLN A 203 -18.66 -32.38 6.87
N ARG A 204 -19.03 -33.23 5.91
CA ARG A 204 -19.51 -34.58 6.19
C ARG A 204 -18.43 -35.21 7.09
N PRO A 205 -18.78 -35.73 8.29
CA PRO A 205 -17.83 -36.53 9.03
C PRO A 205 -17.30 -37.58 8.07
N GLU A 206 -15.98 -37.77 7.99
CA GLU A 206 -15.43 -38.89 7.23
C GLU A 206 -16.08 -40.15 7.78
N ASP A 207 -16.96 -40.74 6.96
CA ASP A 207 -17.62 -42.00 7.23
C ASP A 207 -16.50 -43.01 7.57
N ASP A 208 -16.38 -43.35 8.85
CA ASP A 208 -16.06 -44.68 9.35
C ASP A 208 -15.26 -45.56 8.36
N LEU A 209 -13.97 -45.25 8.15
CA LEU A 209 -13.03 -46.17 7.56
C LEU A 209 -12.68 -47.26 8.60
N PHE A 210 -13.67 -48.08 8.94
CA PHE A 210 -13.43 -49.39 9.54
C PHE A 210 -12.65 -50.21 8.50
N PHE A 211 -11.35 -50.37 8.73
CA PHE A 211 -10.63 -51.52 8.20
C PHE A 211 -11.22 -52.75 8.90
N GLU A 212 -12.10 -53.47 8.21
CA GLU A 212 -12.47 -54.84 8.57
C GLU A 212 -11.22 -55.70 8.41
N ALA A 213 -10.47 -55.88 9.50
CA ALA A 213 -9.36 -56.82 9.55
C ALA A 213 -9.94 -58.23 9.39
N ALA A 214 -9.66 -58.86 8.26
CA ALA A 214 -10.01 -60.25 8.00
C ALA A 214 -9.47 -61.15 9.13
N GLU A 215 -10.36 -61.89 9.80
CA GLU A 215 -9.98 -62.94 10.75
C GLU A 215 -9.22 -64.06 10.03
N PRO A 216 -8.09 -64.55 10.56
CA PRO A 216 -7.44 -65.73 10.05
C PRO A 216 -8.23 -67.00 10.44
N ALA A 217 -8.47 -67.85 9.46
CA ALA A 217 -9.13 -69.14 9.59
C ALA A 217 -8.48 -70.02 10.68
N SER A 218 -9.28 -70.47 11.66
CA SER A 218 -8.90 -71.54 12.57
C SER A 218 -9.29 -72.90 11.98
N ALA A 219 -8.31 -73.71 11.59
CA ALA A 219 -8.45 -75.15 11.44
C ALA A 219 -8.02 -75.84 12.75
N PRO A 220 -8.63 -76.98 13.10
CA PRO A 220 -7.93 -78.24 12.92
C PRO A 220 -8.63 -79.24 12.00
#